data_AF-A0A7W9EDU8-F1
#
_entry.id   AF-A0A7W9EDU8-F1
#
_cell.length_a   1.000
_cell.length_b   1.000
_cell.length_c   1.000
_cell.angle_alpha   90.00
_cell.angle_beta   90.00
_cell.angle_gamma   90.00
#
_symmetry.space_group_name_H-M   'P 1'
#
loop_
_entity.id
_entity.type
_entity.pdbx_description
1 polymer ?
#
loop_
_entity_poly.entity_id
_entity_poly.type
_entity_poly.pdbx_seq_one_letter_code
_entity_poly.pdbx_strand_id
1 'polypeptide(L)' 'MNQTSQHSIEIAHEVFGVGFDVRIKPPLADKDWDREFATYREARGWAGGLRMTHGWKIIDRTGGAS' A
#
# COMPACT_ATOMS: atom_id res chain seq x y z
N MET A 1 2.42 23.77 -14.35
CA MET A 1 1.72 22.47 -14.38
C MET A 1 2.06 21.76 -13.08
N ASN A 2 1.19 21.82 -12.08
CA ASN A 2 1.49 21.33 -10.74
C ASN A 2 1.42 19.81 -10.76
N GLN A 3 2.57 19.14 -10.70
CA GLN A 3 2.65 17.73 -10.37
C GLN A 3 2.17 17.57 -8.93
N THR A 4 0.86 17.44 -8.71
CA THR A 4 0.36 16.81 -7.50
C THR A 4 0.85 15.38 -7.54
N SER A 5 2.00 15.11 -6.91
CA SER A 5 2.50 13.75 -6.67
C SER A 5 1.51 13.04 -5.77
N GLN A 6 0.44 12.51 -6.37
CA GLN A 6 -0.63 11.85 -5.66
C GLN A 6 -0.07 10.52 -5.14
N HIS A 7 0.15 10.44 -3.83
CA HIS A 7 0.59 9.19 -3.23
C HIS A 7 -0.43 8.08 -3.47
N SER A 8 0.09 6.87 -3.55
CA SER A 8 -0.67 5.64 -3.69
C SER A 8 -0.22 4.63 -2.63
N ILE A 9 -1.12 3.73 -2.28
CA ILE A 9 -0.90 2.65 -1.33
C ILE A 9 -0.78 1.38 -2.15
N GLU A 10 0.41 0.80 -2.25
CA GLU A 10 0.62 -0.46 -2.96
C GLU A 10 0.50 -1.63 -1.98
N ILE A 11 -0.24 -2.68 -2.37
CA ILE A 11 -0.23 -3.97 -1.68
C ILE A 11 0.49 -4.98 -2.58
N ALA A 12 1.52 -5.65 -2.11
CA ALA A 12 2.28 -6.64 -2.87
C ALA A 12 2.54 -7.90 -2.04
N HIS A 13 2.90 -9.02 -2.68
CA HIS A 13 3.45 -10.15 -1.95
C HIS A 13 4.83 -9.77 -1.42
N GLU A 14 5.12 -10.20 -0.19
CA GLU A 14 6.47 -10.13 0.35
C GLU A 14 7.42 -10.92 -0.57
N VAL A 15 8.59 -10.35 -0.87
CA VAL A 15 9.51 -10.90 -1.90
C VAL A 15 10.16 -12.21 -1.46
N PHE A 16 10.33 -12.43 -0.14
CA PHE A 16 11.09 -13.55 0.42
C PHE A 16 10.31 -14.39 1.45
N GLY A 17 9.02 -14.12 1.64
CA GLY A 17 8.23 -14.69 2.72
C GLY A 17 6.81 -15.08 2.34
N VAL A 18 6.04 -15.46 3.36
CA VAL A 18 4.60 -15.76 3.27
C VAL A 18 3.85 -14.58 3.88
N GLY A 19 3.65 -13.52 3.08
CA GLY A 19 3.10 -12.27 3.59
C GLY A 19 2.71 -11.26 2.52
N PHE A 20 2.18 -10.14 2.99
CA PHE A 20 1.71 -9.02 2.18
C PHE A 20 2.29 -7.71 2.70
N ASP A 21 2.96 -6.99 1.80
CA ASP A 21 3.54 -5.69 2.09
C ASP A 21 2.58 -4.60 1.64
N VAL A 22 2.33 -3.63 2.52
CA VAL A 22 1.67 -2.37 2.18
C VAL A 22 2.72 -1.27 2.16
N ARG A 23 2.85 -0.55 1.04
CA ARG A 23 3.86 0.52 0.89
C ARG A 23 3.27 1.79 0.33
N ILE A 24 3.80 2.95 0.71
CA ILE A 24 3.40 4.24 0.13
C ILE A 24 4.33 4.65 -1.00
N LYS A 25 3.76 4.96 -2.17
CA LYS A 25 4.50 5.41 -3.35
C LYS A 25 4.00 6.76 -3.87
N PRO A 26 4.87 7.78 -4.05
CA PRO A 26 6.28 7.79 -3.62
C PRO A 26 6.42 7.73 -2.09
N PRO A 27 7.56 7.26 -1.55
CA PRO A 27 7.82 7.24 -0.11
C PRO A 27 7.69 8.63 0.50
N LEU A 28 7.21 8.70 1.74
CA LEU A 28 7.17 9.94 2.50
C LEU A 28 8.51 10.13 3.21
N ALA A 29 9.13 11.30 3.05
CA ALA A 29 10.46 11.56 3.61
C ALA A 29 10.49 11.49 5.14
N ASP A 30 9.40 11.91 5.80
CA ASP A 30 9.38 12.13 7.24
C ASP A 30 8.72 10.99 8.02
N LYS A 31 8.19 9.97 7.34
CA LYS A 31 7.41 8.94 8.02
C LYS A 31 7.36 7.63 7.25
N ASP A 32 7.69 6.55 7.96
CA ASP A 32 7.56 5.19 7.46
C ASP A 32 6.17 4.65 7.80
N TRP A 33 5.38 4.38 6.76
CA TRP A 33 4.03 3.81 6.86
C TRP A 33 3.99 2.43 6.24
N ASP A 34 5.15 1.94 5.78
CA ASP A 34 5.26 0.66 5.14
C ASP A 34 5.06 -0.41 6.23
N ARG A 35 4.24 -1.42 5.92
CA ARG A 35 3.86 -2.41 6.92
C ARG A 35 3.59 -3.76 6.29
N GLU A 36 4.08 -4.78 6.96
CA GLU A 36 3.96 -6.18 6.57
C GLU A 36 2.81 -6.83 7.34
N PHE A 37 2.07 -7.72 6.66
CA PHE A 37 0.94 -8.45 7.22
C PHE A 37 1.00 -9.91 6.81
N ALA A 38 0.56 -10.80 7.71
CA ALA A 38 0.50 -12.23 7.43
C ALA A 38 -0.58 -12.59 6.40
N THR A 39 -1.67 -11.83 6.34
CA THR A 39 -2.79 -12.10 5.43
C THR A 39 -3.17 -10.90 4.57
N TYR A 40 -3.66 -11.20 3.35
CA TYR A 40 -4.15 -10.18 2.43
C TYR A 40 -5.29 -9.36 3.04
N ARG A 41 -6.16 -9.99 3.84
CA ARG A 41 -7.29 -9.32 4.49
C ARG A 41 -6.81 -8.22 5.45
N GLU A 42 -5.75 -8.49 6.22
CA GLU A 42 -5.17 -7.51 7.14
C GLU A 42 -4.50 -6.37 6.37
N ALA A 43 -3.68 -6.69 5.36
CA ALA A 43 -3.06 -5.71 4.47
C ALA A 43 -4.11 -4.80 3.81
N ARG A 44 -5.19 -5.40 3.29
CA ARG A 44 -6.29 -4.69 2.66
C ARG A 44 -7.06 -3.80 3.63
N GLY A 45 -7.27 -4.28 4.87
CA GLY A 45 -7.90 -3.51 5.94
C GLY A 45 -7.07 -2.27 6.31
N TRP A 46 -5.76 -2.45 6.52
CA TRP A 46 -4.83 -1.35 6.78
C TRP A 46 -4.82 -0.33 5.65
N ALA A 47 -4.63 -0.79 4.41
CA ALA A 47 -4.66 0.07 3.22
C ALA A 47 -5.99 0.83 3.08
N GLY A 48 -7.11 0.18 3.42
CA GLY A 48 -8.43 0.81 3.49
C GLY A 48 -8.48 1.98 4.46
N GLY A 49 -7.93 1.80 5.66
CA GLY A 49 -7.79 2.88 6.65
C GLY A 49 -6.96 4.05 6.12
N LEU A 50 -5.82 3.76 5.48
CA LEU A 50 -4.99 4.79 4.86
C LEU A 50 -5.71 5.56 3.76
N ARG A 51 -6.47 4.86 2.91
CA ARG A 51 -7.31 5.50 1.89
C ARG A 51 -8.38 6.40 2.51
N MET A 52 -9.03 5.99 3.59
CA MET A 52 -10.05 6.81 4.24
C MET A 52 -9.46 8.07 4.86
N THR A 53 -8.27 7.97 5.48
CA THR A 53 -7.61 9.10 6.14
C THR A 53 -6.97 10.08 5.15
N HIS A 54 -6.41 9.58 4.04
CA HIS A 54 -5.58 10.40 3.13
C HIS A 54 -6.13 10.55 1.71
N GLY A 55 -7.17 9.80 1.35
CA GLY A 55 -7.74 9.81 -0.01
C GLY A 55 -6.88 9.13 -1.07
N TRP A 56 -5.79 8.45 -0.69
CA TRP A 56 -4.87 7.82 -1.64
C TRP A 56 -5.48 6.60 -2.32
N LYS A 57 -5.10 6.39 -3.58
CA LYS A 57 -5.53 5.22 -4.35
C LYS A 57 -4.79 3.98 -3.86
N ILE A 58 -5.52 2.88 -3.72
CA ILE A 58 -4.91 1.57 -3.43
C ILE A 58 -4.63 0.87 -4.75
N ILE A 59 -3.40 0.41 -4.93
CA ILE A 59 -2.93 -0.34 -6.09
C ILE A 59 -2.60 -1.75 -5.60
N ASP A 60 -3.35 -2.73 -6.07
CA ASP A 60 -3.11 -4.12 -5.72
C ASP A 60 -2.17 -4.77 -6.74
N ARG A 61 -1.02 -5.25 -6.27
CA ARG A 61 0.02 -5.92 -7.03
C ARG A 61 0.13 -7.40 -6.67
N THR A 62 -0.78 -7.96 -5.87
CA THR A 62 -0.76 -9.37 -5.46
C THR A 62 -1.14 -10.35 -6.59
N GLY A 63 -1.20 -9.87 -7.84
CA GLY A 63 -1.48 -10.70 -8.99
C GLY A 63 -2.94 -11.11 -9.11
N GLY A 64 -3.88 -10.19 -8.85
CA GLY A 64 -5.28 -10.39 -9.22
C GLY A 64 -5.42 -10.58 -10.73
N ALA A 65 -5.17 -11.81 -11.21
CA ALA A 65 -5.75 -12.29 -12.45
C ALA A 65 -7.26 -12.13 -12.29
N SER A 66 -7.83 -11.26 -13.13
CA SER A 66 -9.28 -11.24 -13.37
C SER A 66 -9.70 -12.55 -14.04
#